data_AF-A0A452Y9K0-F1
#
_entry.id   AF-A0A452Y9K0-F1
#
_cell.length_a   1.000
_cell.length_b   1.000
_cell.length_c   1.000
_cell.angle_alpha   90.00
_cell.angle_beta   90.00
_cell.angle_gamma   90.00
#
_symmetry.space_group_name_H-M   'P 1'
#
loop_
_entity.id
_entity.type
_entity.pdbx_description
1 polymer ?
#
loop_
_entity_poly.entity_id
_entity_poly.type
_entity_poly.pdbx_seq_one_letter_code
_entity_poly.pdbx_strand_id
1 'polypeptide(L)'
;MPDMQPLISDFVLKLKRRKVEGSHAVARQTAELLRSVVSQHRMGSTNQAAALADAIHAVGEHLIAANPIELAVGNTVRRVLHIIKEEDISFTAVGIEGLSVTAVSDDECDSGNDDRPTLSAAVLASHARNALRAPSLQTLLDDIPLEIRA
;
A
#
# COMPACT_ATOMS: atom_id res chain seq x y z
N MET A 1 -6.10 4.00 -23.15
CA MET A 1 -6.63 4.32 -21.82
C MET A 1 -8.07 4.80 -22.04
N PRO A 2 -9.10 4.18 -21.45
CA PRO A 2 -10.43 4.79 -21.49
C PRO A 2 -10.38 6.14 -20.74
N ASP A 3 -11.19 7.10 -21.16
CA ASP A 3 -11.12 8.52 -20.78
C ASP A 3 -11.35 8.77 -19.27
N MET A 4 -10.32 8.61 -18.45
CA MET A 4 -10.26 9.09 -17.05
C MET A 4 -9.83 10.56 -16.95
N GLN A 5 -9.28 11.10 -18.03
CA GLN A 5 -8.88 12.50 -18.16
C GLN A 5 -10.00 13.50 -17.77
N PRO A 6 -11.27 13.33 -18.15
CA PRO A 6 -12.33 14.23 -17.70
C PRO A 6 -12.56 14.20 -16.19
N LEU A 7 -12.50 13.04 -15.54
CA LEU A 7 -12.69 12.91 -14.09
C LEU A 7 -11.53 13.56 -13.32
N ILE A 8 -10.29 13.34 -13.79
CA ILE A 8 -9.10 13.98 -13.22
C ILE A 8 -9.20 15.49 -13.38
N SER A 9 -9.56 15.97 -14.57
CA SER A 9 -9.68 17.39 -14.89
C SER A 9 -10.76 18.09 -14.06
N ASP A 10 -11.92 17.45 -13.89
CA ASP A 10 -13.00 17.96 -13.03
C ASP A 10 -12.54 18.07 -11.57
N PHE A 11 -11.84 17.06 -11.05
CA PHE A 11 -11.32 17.11 -9.69
C PHE A 11 -10.23 18.17 -9.51
N VAL A 12 -9.33 18.32 -10.48
CA VAL A 12 -8.34 19.42 -10.52
C VAL A 12 -9.03 20.79 -10.48
N LEU A 13 -10.11 20.98 -11.24
CA LEU A 13 -10.88 22.23 -11.22
C LEU A 13 -11.55 22.46 -9.87
N LYS A 14 -12.06 21.40 -9.22
CA LYS A 14 -12.63 21.49 -7.87
C LYS A 14 -11.58 21.90 -6.83
N LEU A 15 -10.37 21.34 -6.90
CA LEU A 15 -9.25 21.70 -6.03
C LEU A 15 -8.81 23.16 -6.24
N LYS A 16 -8.61 23.58 -7.50
CA LYS A 16 -8.20 24.97 -7.83
C LYS A 16 -9.24 26.01 -7.40
N ARG A 17 -10.52 25.68 -7.53
CA ARG A 17 -11.64 26.57 -7.15
C ARG A 17 -12.04 26.46 -5.68
N ARG A 18 -11.34 25.64 -4.88
CA ARG A 18 -11.68 25.40 -3.48
C ARG A 18 -13.13 24.95 -3.27
N LYS A 19 -13.67 24.16 -4.20
CA LYS A 19 -15.01 23.56 -4.07
C LYS A 19 -15.03 22.36 -3.14
N VAL A 20 -13.86 21.78 -2.90
CA VAL A 20 -13.65 20.66 -1.98
C VAL A 20 -12.53 21.10 -1.06
N GLU A 21 -12.86 21.23 0.22
CA GLU A 21 -11.94 21.66 1.28
C GLU A 21 -12.02 20.70 2.46
N GLY A 22 -10.97 20.70 3.27
CA GLY A 22 -10.87 19.86 4.44
C GLY A 22 -10.25 18.49 4.13
N SER A 23 -9.36 18.07 5.03
CA SER A 23 -8.53 16.88 4.84
C SER A 23 -9.34 15.62 4.57
N HIS A 24 -10.46 15.42 5.28
CA HIS A 24 -11.29 14.24 5.13
C HIS A 24 -12.02 14.19 3.78
N ALA A 25 -12.65 15.29 3.35
CA ALA A 25 -13.39 15.33 2.09
C ALA A 25 -12.45 15.18 0.89
N VAL A 26 -11.29 15.82 0.94
CA VAL A 26 -10.27 15.74 -0.10
C VAL A 26 -9.65 14.34 -0.15
N ALA A 27 -9.29 13.75 0.99
CA ALA A 27 -8.77 12.39 1.05
C ALA A 27 -9.76 11.37 0.48
N ARG A 28 -11.05 11.49 0.84
CA ARG A 28 -12.12 10.62 0.34
C ARG A 28 -12.26 10.70 -1.18
N GLN A 29 -12.40 11.90 -1.75
CA GLN A 29 -12.54 12.04 -3.21
C GLN A 29 -11.27 11.60 -3.96
N THR A 30 -10.09 11.88 -3.39
CA THR A 30 -8.82 11.39 -3.95
C THR A 30 -8.81 9.86 -3.99
N ALA A 31 -9.21 9.19 -2.90
CA ALA A 31 -9.29 7.73 -2.84
C ALA A 31 -10.33 7.17 -3.82
N GLU A 32 -11.51 7.79 -3.95
CA GLU A 32 -12.55 7.40 -4.91
C GLU A 32 -12.05 7.49 -6.35
N LEU A 33 -11.33 8.56 -6.71
CA LEU A 33 -10.72 8.73 -8.02
C LEU A 33 -9.65 7.67 -8.29
N LEU A 34 -8.73 7.45 -7.34
CA LEU A 34 -7.68 6.44 -7.46
C LEU A 34 -8.27 5.02 -7.57
N ARG A 35 -9.35 4.72 -6.86
CA ARG A 35 -10.08 3.45 -7.00
C ARG A 35 -10.55 3.25 -8.44
N SER A 36 -11.15 4.28 -9.06
CA SER A 36 -11.56 4.21 -10.46
C SER A 36 -10.38 4.03 -11.42
N VAL A 37 -9.21 4.60 -11.14
CA VAL A 37 -7.98 4.39 -11.93
C VAL A 37 -7.55 2.93 -11.87
N VAL A 38 -7.52 2.35 -10.66
CA VAL A 38 -7.18 0.95 -10.44
C VAL A 38 -8.17 0.03 -11.15
N SER A 39 -9.48 0.26 -11.06
CA SER A 39 -10.50 -0.59 -11.70
C SER A 39 -10.41 -0.63 -13.22
N GLN A 40 -9.90 0.44 -13.85
CA GLN A 40 -9.77 0.51 -15.32
C GLN A 40 -8.43 0.00 -15.84
N HIS A 41 -7.44 -0.18 -14.96
CA HIS A 41 -6.14 -0.70 -15.33
C HIS A 41 -6.28 -2.18 -15.66
N ARG A 42 -6.34 -2.53 -16.96
CA ARG A 42 -6.48 -3.91 -17.42
C ARG A 42 -5.19 -4.69 -17.20
N MET A 43 -5.32 -5.86 -16.58
CA MET A 43 -4.22 -6.75 -16.21
C MET A 43 -3.52 -7.35 -17.45
N GLY A 44 -2.31 -6.86 -17.76
CA GLY A 44 -1.34 -7.52 -18.65
C GLY A 44 -0.32 -8.38 -17.88
N SER A 45 0.40 -9.26 -18.57
CA SER A 45 1.12 -10.41 -17.97
C SER A 45 2.50 -10.14 -17.35
N THR A 46 3.06 -8.92 -17.39
CA THR A 46 4.40 -8.66 -16.82
C THR A 46 4.53 -7.22 -16.34
N ASN A 47 5.08 -7.00 -15.14
CA ASN A 47 5.31 -5.69 -14.50
C ASN A 47 4.06 -4.84 -14.25
N GLN A 48 2.97 -5.49 -13.80
CA GLN A 48 1.68 -4.85 -13.55
C GLN A 48 1.72 -3.79 -12.45
N ALA A 49 2.38 -4.08 -11.33
CA ALA A 49 2.45 -3.17 -10.19
C ALA A 49 3.21 -1.88 -10.52
N ALA A 50 4.30 -1.98 -11.28
CA ALA A 50 5.07 -0.82 -11.73
C ALA A 50 4.24 0.09 -12.65
N ALA A 51 3.56 -0.48 -13.66
CA ALA A 51 2.71 0.30 -14.56
C ALA A 51 1.53 0.97 -13.83
N LEU A 52 0.93 0.28 -12.85
CA LEU A 52 -0.12 0.84 -12.02
C LEU A 52 0.41 1.96 -11.11
N ALA A 53 1.59 1.76 -10.51
CA ALA A 53 2.24 2.76 -9.66
C ALA A 53 2.57 4.03 -10.44
N ASP A 54 3.08 3.91 -11.67
CA ASP A 54 3.38 5.05 -12.55
C ASP A 54 2.10 5.81 -12.92
N ALA A 55 1.02 5.10 -13.24
CA ALA A 55 -0.27 5.71 -13.53
C ALA A 55 -0.82 6.51 -12.33
N ILE A 56 -0.73 5.95 -11.12
CA ILE A 56 -1.18 6.62 -9.89
C ILE A 56 -0.26 7.79 -9.55
N HIS A 57 1.05 7.66 -9.75
CA HIS A 57 2.01 8.75 -9.57
C HIS A 57 1.68 9.93 -10.48
N ALA A 58 1.44 9.69 -11.76
CA ALA A 58 1.10 10.72 -12.74
C ALA A 58 -0.19 11.47 -12.37
N VAL A 59 -1.23 10.76 -11.92
CA VAL A 59 -2.47 11.39 -11.42
C VAL A 59 -2.19 12.20 -10.15
N GLY A 60 -1.45 11.64 -9.21
CA GLY A 60 -1.08 12.30 -7.97
C GLY A 60 -0.34 13.62 -8.18
N GLU A 61 0.63 13.66 -9.10
CA GLU A 61 1.35 14.89 -9.45
C GLU A 61 0.41 15.99 -9.96
N HIS A 62 -0.54 15.65 -10.83
CA HIS A 62 -1.52 16.61 -11.35
C HIS A 62 -2.41 17.19 -10.24
N LEU A 63 -2.83 16.36 -9.29
CA LEU A 63 -3.67 16.79 -8.17
C LEU A 63 -2.90 17.64 -7.16
N ILE A 64 -1.67 17.26 -6.83
CA ILE A 64 -0.81 18.01 -5.90
C ILE A 64 -0.45 19.37 -6.51
N ALA A 65 -0.14 19.41 -7.82
CA ALA A 65 0.12 20.67 -8.52
C ALA A 65 -1.11 21.59 -8.56
N ALA A 66 -2.33 21.05 -8.49
CA ALA A 66 -3.56 21.83 -8.46
C ALA A 66 -3.77 22.58 -7.14
N ASN A 67 -3.39 21.99 -6.01
CA ASN A 67 -3.43 22.63 -4.70
C ASN A 67 -2.34 22.05 -3.76
N PRO A 68 -1.11 22.60 -3.76
CA PRO A 68 0.00 22.04 -2.99
C PRO A 68 -0.14 22.21 -1.47
N ILE A 69 -1.04 23.08 -1.02
CA ILE A 69 -1.29 23.34 0.40
C ILE A 69 -2.11 22.20 1.02
N GLU A 70 -2.94 21.52 0.23
CA GLU A 70 -3.81 20.45 0.70
C GLU A 70 -3.07 19.11 0.74
N LEU A 71 -2.36 18.88 1.85
CA LEU A 71 -1.49 17.72 2.04
C LEU A 71 -2.25 16.37 2.05
N ALA A 72 -3.56 16.38 2.26
CA ALA A 72 -4.38 15.17 2.25
C ALA A 72 -4.28 14.40 0.93
N VAL A 73 -4.23 15.10 -0.20
CA VAL A 73 -4.05 14.49 -1.54
C VAL A 73 -2.77 13.67 -1.58
N GLY A 74 -1.63 14.30 -1.24
CA GLY A 74 -0.33 13.65 -1.27
C GLY A 74 -0.21 12.51 -0.26
N ASN A 75 -0.83 12.64 0.91
CA ASN A 75 -0.86 11.57 1.91
C ASN A 75 -1.63 10.34 1.42
N THR A 76 -2.81 10.54 0.83
CA THR A 76 -3.60 9.45 0.24
C THR A 76 -2.84 8.78 -0.91
N VAL A 77 -2.28 9.54 -1.85
CA VAL A 77 -1.50 9.00 -2.98
C VAL A 77 -0.31 8.18 -2.48
N ARG A 78 0.48 8.70 -1.53
CA ARG A 78 1.62 7.98 -0.95
C ARG A 78 1.20 6.69 -0.27
N ARG A 79 0.08 6.69 0.45
CA ARG A 79 -0.45 5.47 1.09
C ARG A 79 -0.85 4.42 0.07
N VAL A 80 -1.52 4.81 -1.00
CA VAL A 80 -1.91 3.89 -2.09
C VAL A 80 -0.69 3.32 -2.80
N LEU A 81 0.31 4.15 -3.12
CA LEU A 81 1.56 3.68 -3.72
C LEU A 81 2.33 2.72 -2.80
N HIS A 82 2.29 2.95 -1.49
CA HIS A 82 2.88 2.04 -0.52
C HIS A 82 2.16 0.69 -0.53
N ILE A 83 0.83 0.69 -0.48
CA ILE A 83 0.01 -0.52 -0.56
C ILE A 83 0.37 -1.34 -1.80
N ILE A 84 0.42 -0.71 -2.98
CA ILE A 84 0.76 -1.41 -4.23
C ILE A 84 2.14 -2.07 -4.15
N LYS A 85 3.13 -1.37 -3.58
CA LYS A 85 4.48 -1.93 -3.39
C LYS A 85 4.50 -3.08 -2.38
N GLU A 86 3.73 -2.98 -1.31
CA GLU A 86 3.63 -4.05 -0.30
C GLU A 86 2.95 -5.30 -0.86
N GLU A 87 1.91 -5.15 -1.68
CA GLU A 87 1.22 -6.27 -2.32
C GLU A 87 2.08 -6.93 -3.41
N ASP A 88 2.86 -6.16 -4.18
CA ASP A 88 3.79 -6.70 -5.19
C ASP A 88 4.94 -7.52 -4.55
N ILE A 89 5.50 -7.02 -3.44
CA ILE A 89 6.50 -7.74 -2.64
C ILE A 89 5.89 -8.99 -2.01
N SER A 90 4.67 -8.91 -1.48
CA SER A 90 3.98 -10.06 -0.88
C SER A 90 3.64 -11.12 -1.93
N PHE A 91 3.17 -10.71 -3.12
CA PHE A 91 2.87 -11.62 -4.23
C PHE A 91 4.12 -12.36 -4.72
N THR A 92 5.24 -11.65 -4.85
CA THR A 92 6.52 -12.26 -5.22
C THR A 92 7.09 -13.13 -4.09
N ALA A 93 6.94 -12.74 -2.83
CA ALA A 93 7.35 -13.54 -1.66
C ALA A 93 6.56 -14.85 -1.57
N VAL A 94 5.24 -14.87 -1.80
CA VAL A 94 4.45 -16.12 -1.87
C VAL A 94 4.91 -17.01 -3.03
N GLY A 95 5.33 -16.43 -4.15
CA GLY A 95 5.97 -17.17 -5.24
C GLY A 95 7.33 -17.79 -4.87
N ILE A 96 8.05 -17.16 -3.93
CA ILE A 96 9.36 -17.62 -3.41
C ILE A 96 9.20 -18.55 -2.20
N GLU A 97 8.12 -18.44 -1.42
CA GLU A 97 7.84 -19.31 -0.26
C GLU A 97 7.52 -20.75 -0.69
N GLY A 98 7.08 -20.96 -1.95
CA GLY A 98 7.05 -22.27 -2.60
C GLY A 98 8.44 -22.83 -2.99
N LEU A 99 9.48 -22.01 -2.91
CA LEU A 99 10.89 -22.36 -3.08
C LEU A 99 11.62 -22.11 -1.76
N SER A 100 11.21 -22.81 -0.71
CA SER A 100 11.95 -22.86 0.55
C SER A 100 13.36 -23.40 0.27
N VAL A 101 14.30 -22.49 0.03
CA VAL A 101 15.71 -22.81 0.11
C VAL A 101 15.91 -23.20 1.57
N THR A 102 16.09 -24.49 1.81
CA THR A 102 16.59 -24.97 3.09
C THR A 102 17.96 -24.35 3.23
N ALA A 103 18.03 -23.20 3.92
CA ALA A 103 19.28 -22.68 4.41
C ALA A 103 19.83 -23.77 5.33
N VAL A 104 20.73 -24.59 4.79
CA VAL A 104 21.57 -25.50 5.54
C VAL A 104 22.31 -24.60 6.53
N SER A 105 21.82 -24.60 7.76
CA SER A 105 22.46 -23.93 8.87
C SER A 105 23.25 -25.02 9.57
N ASP A 106 24.48 -25.20 9.12
CA ASP A 106 25.46 -26.02 9.80
C ASP A 106 25.91 -25.27 11.07
N ASP A 107 25.28 -25.57 12.20
CA ASP A 107 25.83 -25.21 13.52
C ASP A 107 25.51 -26.34 14.51
N GLU A 108 26.45 -27.26 14.67
CA GLU A 108 26.46 -28.22 15.77
C GLU A 108 27.25 -27.62 16.94
N CYS A 109 26.57 -27.27 18.04
CA CYS A 109 27.15 -27.31 19.38
C CYS A 109 26.05 -27.51 20.44
N ASP A 110 26.29 -28.53 21.25
CA ASP A 110 25.43 -29.15 22.25
C ASP A 110 25.31 -28.37 23.59
N SER A 111 24.32 -28.80 24.38
CA SER A 111 24.15 -28.71 25.84
C SER A 111 23.36 -27.53 26.45
N GLY A 112 22.23 -27.89 27.08
CA GLY A 112 21.73 -27.24 28.30
C GLY A 112 20.24 -26.92 28.29
N ASN A 113 19.43 -27.78 28.91
CA ASN A 113 18.01 -27.56 29.21
C ASN A 113 17.74 -26.18 29.83
N ASP A 114 16.83 -25.41 29.22
CA ASP A 114 16.02 -24.42 29.93
C ASP A 114 14.65 -24.29 29.22
N ASP A 115 13.61 -24.85 29.84
CA ASP A 115 12.20 -24.79 29.40
C ASP A 115 11.65 -23.36 29.53
N ARG A 116 12.07 -22.47 28.64
CA ARG A 116 11.39 -21.20 28.38
C ARG A 116 11.08 -21.13 26.89
N PRO A 117 9.84 -20.83 26.48
CA PRO A 117 9.55 -20.52 25.08
C PRO A 117 10.19 -19.16 24.76
N THR A 118 11.51 -19.15 24.60
CA THR A 118 12.24 -18.01 24.07
C THR A 118 11.97 -18.03 22.58
N LEU A 119 10.97 -17.25 22.16
CA LEU A 119 10.76 -16.97 20.75
C LEU A 119 12.12 -16.55 20.18
N SER A 120 12.59 -17.27 19.15
CA SER A 120 13.92 -17.08 18.58
C SER A 120 14.20 -15.59 18.39
N ALA A 121 15.42 -15.15 18.70
CA ALA A 121 15.81 -13.74 18.58
C ALA A 121 15.50 -13.17 17.19
N ALA A 122 15.52 -14.01 16.15
CA ALA A 122 15.10 -13.67 14.80
C ALA A 122 13.59 -13.34 14.70
N VAL A 123 12.74 -14.10 15.40
CA VAL A 123 11.28 -13.87 15.50
C VAL A 123 10.99 -12.60 16.29
N LEU A 124 11.66 -12.37 17.42
CA LEU A 124 11.48 -11.12 18.17
C LEU A 124 11.97 -9.90 17.38
N ALA A 125 13.09 -10.02 16.66
CA ALA A 125 13.60 -8.97 15.79
C ALA A 125 12.68 -8.69 14.59
N SER A 126 12.04 -9.72 14.03
CA SER A 126 11.06 -9.52 12.95
C SER A 126 9.78 -8.83 13.45
N HIS A 127 9.29 -9.18 14.64
CA HIS A 127 8.13 -8.52 15.26
C HIS A 127 8.42 -7.06 15.64
N ALA A 128 9.59 -6.78 16.23
CA ALA A 128 9.99 -5.41 16.58
C ALA A 128 10.16 -4.52 15.33
N ARG A 129 10.67 -5.08 14.23
CA ARG A 129 10.72 -4.39 12.94
C ARG A 129 9.34 -4.11 12.36
N ASN A 130 8.38 -5.00 12.61
CA ASN A 130 7.01 -4.81 12.15
C ASN A 130 6.28 -3.71 12.94
N ALA A 131 6.58 -3.52 14.22
CA ALA A 131 5.96 -2.51 15.08
C ALA A 131 6.30 -1.04 14.73
N LEU A 132 7.43 -0.81 14.05
CA LEU A 132 7.85 0.52 13.58
C LEU A 132 7.50 0.77 12.11
N ARG A 133 7.02 -0.27 11.41
CA ARG A 133 6.57 -0.17 10.03
C ARG A 133 5.13 0.37 10.03
N ALA A 134 4.78 1.14 9.02
CA ALA A 134 3.37 1.49 8.80
C ALA A 134 2.55 0.18 8.78
N PRO A 135 1.37 0.15 9.44
CA PRO A 135 0.58 -1.07 9.52
C PRO A 135 0.30 -1.60 8.11
N SER A 136 0.50 -2.91 7.93
CA SER A 136 0.22 -3.57 6.66
C SER A 136 -1.26 -3.41 6.30
N LEU A 137 -1.59 -3.49 5.01
CA LEU A 137 -2.98 -3.47 4.55
C LEU A 137 -3.81 -4.53 5.30
N GLN A 138 -3.26 -5.75 5.41
CA GLN A 138 -3.87 -6.86 6.13
C GLN A 138 -4.26 -6.49 7.57
N THR A 139 -3.33 -5.92 8.35
CA THR A 139 -3.60 -5.47 9.73
C THR A 139 -4.72 -4.43 9.78
N LEU A 140 -4.71 -3.48 8.84
CA LEU A 140 -5.76 -2.45 8.79
C LEU A 140 -7.14 -3.01 8.43
N LEU A 141 -7.22 -4.08 7.63
CA LEU A 141 -8.50 -4.70 7.27
C LEU A 141 -9.04 -5.63 8.36
N ASP A 142 -8.15 -6.34 9.06
CA ASP A 142 -8.53 -7.22 10.17
C ASP A 142 -9.11 -6.43 11.35
N ASP A 143 -8.72 -5.17 11.52
CA ASP A 143 -9.24 -4.25 12.54
C ASP A 143 -10.58 -3.57 12.16
N ILE A 144 -11.11 -3.78 10.94
CA ILE A 144 -12.40 -3.17 10.53
C ILE A 144 -13.56 -3.92 11.19
N PRO A 145 -14.40 -3.25 12.02
CA PRO A 145 -15.60 -3.87 12.57
C PRO A 145 -16.52 -4.36 11.45
N LEU A 146 -17.07 -5.57 11.61
CA LEU A 146 -17.88 -6.28 10.61
C LEU A 146 -19.16 -5.53 10.15
N GLU A 147 -19.49 -4.38 10.74
CA GLU A 147 -20.71 -3.61 10.46
C GLU A 147 -20.62 -2.68 9.23
N ILE A 148 -19.43 -2.46 8.65
CA ILE A 148 -19.24 -1.50 7.53
C ILE A 148 -19.08 -2.20 6.15
N ARG A 149 -19.35 -3.52 6.09
CA ARG A 149 -19.30 -4.30 4.84
C ARG A 149 -20.65 -4.22 4.11
N ALA A 150 -20.97 -3.06 3.52
CA ALA A 150 -22.12 -2.85 2.64
C ALA A 150 -21.71 -2.21 1.31
#